data_AF-A0A4Q5PJT4-F1
#
_entry.id   AF-A0A4Q5PJT4-F1
#
_cell.length_a   1.000
_cell.length_b   1.000
_cell.length_c   1.000
_cell.angle_alpha   90.00
_cell.angle_beta   90.00
_cell.angle_gamma   90.00
#
_symmetry.space_group_name_H-M   'P 1'
#
loop_
_entity.id
_entity.type
_entity.pdbx_description
1 polymer ?
#
loop_
_entity_poly.entity_id
_entity_poly.type
_entity_poly.pdbx_seq_one_letter_code
_entity_poly.pdbx_strand_id
1 'polypeptide(L)'
;MFRVIDNLESKYSKYRNKLNNYINQYIPSNVKYFICLPDEGSKKLGEHILEKIKDNYTADKLPKFIDFDKLENIDKSAEGAIVIVASCIANGKNLLFLSRALRIYDTFRLIYFIGLTTTSDEDYRNFLKSNLTHGAYGKDSNSFIEVENFYCNKDSKNTTWVFEKEFLKQVEENFEEKGLSDEFNVKLIRDRIKLIDESMSSEAKGLSNNLFYPTTNDNQLELRKGFAFFTTFNDYVKDVSQADVYFTISSVINSLRYSKSQQQTLQQSEFVRNLIDPGNFNRYNDGVIQASILRCAYPSELSYHIDETLSENMYSILEKVISEHDKDQGEGLLEFLYAITIQKLTLKKDHIFKISESISKIENDIVKI
;
A
#
# COMPACT_ATOMS: atom_id res chain seq x y z
N MET A 1 -8.25 4.83 7.82
CA MET A 1 -8.70 6.23 7.71
C MET A 1 -9.33 6.79 8.99
N PHE A 2 -10.13 6.04 9.76
CA PHE A 2 -10.76 6.56 10.99
C PHE A 2 -9.76 7.21 11.97
N ARG A 3 -8.59 6.58 12.22
CA ARG A 3 -7.52 7.17 13.06
C ARG A 3 -7.00 8.52 12.55
N VAL A 4 -7.00 8.74 11.24
CA VAL A 4 -6.59 10.03 10.65
C VAL A 4 -7.68 11.06 10.89
N ILE A 5 -8.96 10.68 10.77
CA ILE A 5 -10.11 11.56 11.06
C ILE A 5 -10.11 11.97 12.54
N ASP A 6 -9.83 11.04 13.45
CA ASP A 6 -9.75 11.33 14.89
C ASP A 6 -8.57 12.27 15.26
N ASN A 7 -7.55 12.37 14.40
CA ASN A 7 -6.32 13.13 14.64
C ASN A 7 -6.16 14.30 13.66
N LEU A 8 -7.24 14.80 13.05
CA LEU A 8 -7.21 15.91 12.10
C LEU A 8 -6.63 17.20 12.70
N GLU A 9 -6.87 17.45 13.99
CA GLU A 9 -6.45 18.68 14.67
C GLU A 9 -4.94 18.70 15.02
N SER A 10 -4.30 17.54 15.16
CA SER A 10 -2.91 17.41 15.59
C SER A 10 -1.97 17.11 14.42
N LYS A 11 -1.82 15.82 14.06
CA LYS A 11 -0.82 15.31 13.11
C LYS A 11 -1.15 15.63 11.65
N TYR A 12 -2.43 15.87 11.33
CA TYR A 12 -2.91 15.94 9.94
C TYR A 12 -3.53 17.29 9.55
N SER A 13 -3.05 18.39 10.15
CA SER A 13 -3.61 19.74 9.95
C SER A 13 -3.65 20.19 8.48
N LYS A 14 -2.63 19.86 7.67
CA LYS A 14 -2.63 20.14 6.22
C LYS A 14 -3.77 19.44 5.48
N TYR A 15 -3.95 18.14 5.76
CA TYR A 15 -5.04 17.35 5.17
C TYR A 15 -6.41 17.87 5.65
N ARG A 16 -6.55 18.19 6.95
CA ARG A 16 -7.76 18.79 7.51
C ARG A 16 -8.15 20.09 6.79
N ASN A 17 -7.18 20.98 6.54
CA ASN A 17 -7.45 22.24 5.85
C ASN A 17 -7.93 21.98 4.41
N LYS A 18 -7.28 21.06 3.68
CA LYS A 18 -7.71 20.65 2.34
C LYS A 18 -9.12 20.05 2.36
N LEU A 19 -9.39 19.12 3.29
CA LEU A 19 -10.69 18.50 3.50
C LEU A 19 -11.77 19.55 3.74
N ASN A 20 -11.55 20.48 4.68
CA ASN A 20 -12.51 21.55 4.99
C ASN A 20 -12.77 22.46 3.78
N ASN A 21 -11.73 22.80 3.02
CA ASN A 21 -11.89 23.59 1.78
C ASN A 21 -12.77 22.85 0.76
N TYR A 22 -12.57 21.54 0.59
CA TYR A 22 -13.38 20.72 -0.31
C TYR A 22 -14.83 20.61 0.16
N ILE A 23 -15.06 20.49 1.47
CA ILE A 23 -16.41 20.50 2.05
C ILE A 23 -17.12 21.80 1.70
N ASN A 24 -16.47 22.94 1.97
CA ASN A 24 -17.03 24.27 1.69
C ASN A 24 -17.29 24.51 0.20
N GLN A 25 -16.45 23.96 -0.68
CA GLN A 25 -16.57 24.15 -2.13
C GLN A 25 -17.64 23.26 -2.77
N TYR A 26 -17.78 22.02 -2.32
CA TYR A 26 -18.51 20.99 -3.08
C TYR A 26 -19.79 20.48 -2.40
N ILE A 27 -20.04 20.78 -1.13
CA ILE A 27 -21.26 20.36 -0.43
C ILE A 27 -22.31 21.49 -0.49
N PRO A 28 -23.40 21.33 -1.26
CA PRO A 28 -24.40 22.38 -1.41
C PRO A 28 -25.33 22.45 -0.18
N SER A 29 -25.93 23.62 0.07
CA SER A 29 -26.88 23.82 1.18
C SER A 29 -28.25 23.15 0.98
N ASN A 30 -28.46 22.42 -0.13
CA ASN A 30 -29.69 21.66 -0.39
C ASN A 30 -29.53 20.14 -0.21
N VAL A 31 -28.45 19.69 0.45
CA VAL A 31 -28.33 18.27 0.85
C VAL A 31 -29.50 17.87 1.74
N LYS A 32 -30.10 16.73 1.44
CA LYS A 32 -31.19 16.13 2.23
C LYS A 32 -30.73 14.89 3.00
N TYR A 33 -29.86 14.10 2.37
CA TYR A 33 -29.45 12.82 2.91
C TYR A 33 -27.93 12.63 2.82
N PHE A 34 -27.38 12.02 3.86
CA PHE A 34 -26.05 11.43 3.88
C PHE A 34 -26.17 9.90 3.86
N ILE A 35 -25.38 9.24 3.00
CA ILE A 35 -25.23 7.79 2.98
C ILE A 35 -23.74 7.49 3.17
N CYS A 36 -23.37 7.00 4.35
CA CYS A 36 -21.99 6.60 4.61
C CYS A 36 -21.78 5.15 4.17
N LEU A 37 -20.60 4.84 3.61
CA LEU A 37 -20.20 3.45 3.44
C LEU A 37 -20.16 2.73 4.80
N PRO A 38 -20.34 1.38 4.83
CA PRO A 38 -20.49 0.63 6.07
C PRO A 38 -19.15 0.38 6.78
N ASP A 39 -18.38 1.45 7.02
CA ASP A 39 -17.15 1.47 7.79
C ASP A 39 -17.10 2.67 8.75
N GLU A 40 -16.39 2.52 9.87
CA GLU A 40 -16.30 3.55 10.91
C GLU A 40 -15.71 4.87 10.38
N GLY A 41 -14.72 4.79 9.49
CA GLY A 41 -14.10 5.98 8.92
C GLY A 41 -15.10 6.81 8.12
N SER A 42 -15.92 6.17 7.30
CA SER A 42 -16.92 6.86 6.47
C SER A 42 -18.00 7.52 7.30
N LYS A 43 -18.42 6.88 8.40
CA LYS A 43 -19.37 7.47 9.36
C LYS A 43 -18.79 8.72 10.01
N LYS A 44 -17.59 8.63 10.57
CA LYS A 44 -16.90 9.79 11.18
C LYS A 44 -16.67 10.93 10.19
N LEU A 45 -16.33 10.61 8.93
CA LEU A 45 -16.21 11.61 7.88
C LEU A 45 -17.56 12.28 7.61
N GLY A 46 -18.66 11.52 7.56
CA GLY A 46 -20.00 12.07 7.37
C GLY A 46 -20.41 13.00 8.51
N GLU A 47 -20.15 12.60 9.75
CA GLU A 47 -20.39 13.42 10.95
C GLU A 47 -19.57 14.72 10.91
N HIS A 48 -18.30 14.65 10.54
CA HIS A 48 -17.44 15.83 10.37
C HIS A 48 -17.96 16.77 9.28
N ILE A 49 -18.42 16.24 8.15
CA ILE A 49 -19.02 17.04 7.08
C ILE A 49 -20.29 17.73 7.58
N LEU A 50 -21.20 17.00 8.25
CA LEU A 50 -22.44 17.56 8.78
C LEU A 50 -22.14 18.68 9.80
N GLU A 51 -21.23 18.43 10.73
CA GLU A 51 -20.81 19.42 11.73
C GLU A 51 -20.28 20.70 11.10
N LYS A 52 -19.60 20.60 9.94
CA LYS A 52 -19.09 21.77 9.21
C LYS A 52 -20.13 22.57 8.46
N ILE A 53 -21.19 21.92 7.97
CA ILE A 53 -22.21 22.58 7.16
C ILE A 53 -23.48 22.93 7.94
N LYS A 54 -23.65 22.43 9.17
CA LYS A 54 -24.91 22.56 9.94
C LYS A 54 -25.38 24.00 10.09
N ASP A 55 -24.46 24.96 10.20
CA ASP A 55 -24.77 26.38 10.36
C ASP A 55 -25.38 27.00 9.09
N ASN A 56 -25.29 26.31 7.95
CA ASN A 56 -25.95 26.70 6.70
C ASN A 56 -27.43 26.27 6.66
N TYR A 57 -27.92 25.55 7.67
CA TYR A 57 -29.26 24.97 7.72
C TYR A 57 -30.07 25.50 8.90
N THR A 58 -31.39 25.52 8.72
CA THR A 58 -32.32 25.62 9.85
C THR A 58 -32.48 24.24 10.51
N ALA A 59 -32.80 24.21 11.81
CA ALA A 59 -32.86 22.97 12.58
C ALA A 59 -33.82 21.90 11.99
N ASP A 60 -34.91 22.33 11.36
CA ASP A 60 -35.91 21.48 10.71
C ASP A 60 -35.47 20.92 9.34
N LYS A 61 -34.40 21.47 8.75
CA LYS A 61 -33.91 21.11 7.41
C LYS A 61 -32.53 20.45 7.42
N LEU A 62 -32.00 20.13 8.60
CA LEU A 62 -30.72 19.43 8.70
C LEU A 62 -30.73 18.12 7.90
N PRO A 63 -29.66 17.82 7.15
CA PRO A 63 -29.54 16.56 6.43
C PRO A 63 -29.65 15.34 7.36
N LYS A 64 -30.32 14.28 6.91
CA LYS A 64 -30.49 13.04 7.66
C LYS A 64 -29.51 11.97 7.19
N PHE A 65 -28.99 11.16 8.11
CA PHE A 65 -28.26 9.95 7.73
C PHE A 65 -29.23 8.83 7.36
N ILE A 66 -28.95 8.16 6.25
CA ILE A 66 -29.62 6.95 5.79
C ILE A 66 -28.62 5.81 5.82
N ASP A 67 -29.00 4.71 6.48
CA ASP A 67 -28.18 3.50 6.53
C ASP A 67 -27.97 2.95 5.11
N PHE A 68 -26.76 2.46 4.85
CA PHE A 68 -26.36 1.90 3.55
C PHE A 68 -27.34 0.85 3.02
N ASP A 69 -27.92 0.05 3.91
CA ASP A 69 -28.84 -1.04 3.60
C ASP A 69 -30.33 -0.66 3.67
N LYS A 70 -30.68 0.60 4.00
CA LYS A 70 -32.07 1.06 4.17
C LYS A 70 -32.43 2.22 3.26
N LEU A 71 -32.11 2.09 1.98
CA LEU A 71 -32.31 3.14 0.97
C LEU A 71 -33.80 3.44 0.71
N GLU A 72 -34.70 2.54 1.09
CA GLU A 72 -36.16 2.72 1.07
C GLU A 72 -36.66 3.85 1.98
N ASN A 73 -35.85 4.28 2.96
CA ASN A 73 -36.18 5.41 3.83
C ASN A 73 -36.01 6.78 3.16
N ILE A 74 -35.51 6.81 1.92
CA ILE A 74 -35.40 8.03 1.13
C ILE A 74 -36.79 8.37 0.57
N ASP A 75 -37.27 9.56 0.86
CA ASP A 75 -38.49 10.09 0.25
C ASP A 75 -38.28 10.34 -1.25
N LYS A 76 -38.94 9.55 -2.09
CA LYS A 76 -38.90 9.66 -3.56
C LYS A 76 -39.49 10.96 -4.10
N SER A 77 -40.38 11.60 -3.35
CA SER A 77 -41.02 12.85 -3.78
C SER A 77 -40.18 14.10 -3.48
N ALA A 78 -39.15 13.95 -2.65
CA ALA A 78 -38.26 15.05 -2.30
C ALA A 78 -37.23 15.33 -3.42
N GLU A 79 -36.67 16.53 -3.38
CA GLU A 79 -35.62 17.00 -4.29
C GLU A 79 -34.44 17.54 -3.50
N GLY A 80 -33.25 17.51 -4.10
CA GLY A 80 -32.03 18.05 -3.51
C GLY A 80 -30.79 17.20 -3.83
N ALA A 81 -29.84 17.16 -2.89
CA ALA A 81 -28.63 16.37 -3.02
C ALA A 81 -28.56 15.22 -2.00
N ILE A 82 -27.96 14.11 -2.43
CA ILE A 82 -27.56 12.99 -1.57
C ILE A 82 -26.04 12.93 -1.56
N VAL A 83 -25.44 13.07 -0.39
CA VAL A 83 -23.98 12.95 -0.23
C VAL A 83 -23.65 11.52 0.15
N ILE A 84 -22.95 10.83 -0.72
CA ILE A 84 -22.42 9.48 -0.51
C ILE A 84 -21.00 9.63 0.02
N VAL A 85 -20.78 9.26 1.27
CA VAL A 85 -19.53 9.50 1.99
C VAL A 85 -18.70 8.23 2.06
N ALA A 86 -17.46 8.32 1.58
CA ALA A 86 -16.48 7.25 1.70
C ALA A 86 -15.17 7.80 2.28
N SER A 87 -14.69 7.23 3.39
CA SER A 87 -13.42 7.67 3.96
C SER A 87 -12.22 7.22 3.14
N CYS A 88 -12.26 6.00 2.62
CA CYS A 88 -11.25 5.45 1.73
C CYS A 88 -11.89 4.48 0.73
N ILE A 89 -11.48 4.52 -0.55
CA ILE A 89 -11.91 3.54 -1.56
C ILE A 89 -10.72 2.95 -2.33
N ALA A 90 -10.80 1.66 -2.64
CA ALA A 90 -9.83 0.98 -3.52
C ALA A 90 -10.43 0.53 -4.87
N ASN A 91 -11.61 -0.10 -4.85
CA ASN A 91 -12.27 -0.63 -6.06
C ASN A 91 -13.62 0.02 -6.39
N GLY A 92 -14.17 0.85 -5.49
CA GLY A 92 -15.44 1.54 -5.72
C GLY A 92 -16.68 0.64 -5.84
N LYS A 93 -16.62 -0.66 -5.51
CA LYS A 93 -17.77 -1.60 -5.64
C LYS A 93 -19.02 -1.10 -4.90
N ASN A 94 -18.86 -0.62 -3.68
CA ASN A 94 -19.98 -0.09 -2.89
C ASN A 94 -20.53 1.22 -3.50
N LEU A 95 -19.68 2.06 -4.09
CA LEU A 95 -20.13 3.27 -4.79
C LEU A 95 -20.91 2.92 -6.05
N LEU A 96 -20.45 1.94 -6.83
CA LEU A 96 -21.17 1.44 -8.02
C LEU A 96 -22.48 0.73 -7.65
N PHE A 97 -22.54 0.08 -6.50
CA PHE A 97 -23.78 -0.44 -5.94
C PHE A 97 -24.77 0.69 -5.64
N LEU A 98 -24.35 1.69 -4.86
CA LEU A 98 -25.20 2.85 -4.53
C LEU A 98 -25.63 3.62 -5.79
N SER A 99 -24.72 3.82 -6.74
CA SER A 99 -25.03 4.45 -8.03
C SER A 99 -26.18 3.76 -8.76
N ARG A 100 -26.24 2.42 -8.72
CA ARG A 100 -27.32 1.64 -9.33
C ARG A 100 -28.60 1.68 -8.51
N ALA A 101 -28.49 1.49 -7.19
CA ALA A 101 -29.63 1.47 -6.29
C ALA A 101 -30.36 2.83 -6.24
N LEU A 102 -29.61 3.93 -6.35
CA LEU A 102 -30.15 5.27 -6.26
C LEU A 102 -30.73 5.81 -7.59
N ARG A 103 -30.69 5.04 -8.68
CA ARG A 103 -31.22 5.48 -9.99
C ARG A 103 -32.71 5.80 -9.98
N ILE A 104 -33.47 5.18 -9.08
CA ILE A 104 -34.91 5.41 -8.95
C ILE A 104 -35.26 6.75 -8.27
N TYR A 105 -34.26 7.48 -7.78
CA TYR A 105 -34.38 8.79 -7.13
C TYR A 105 -33.79 9.87 -8.04
N ASP A 106 -34.40 10.05 -9.22
CA ASP A 106 -33.90 10.90 -10.33
C ASP A 106 -33.99 12.42 -10.07
N THR A 107 -34.82 12.83 -9.12
CA THR A 107 -34.92 14.18 -8.58
C THR A 107 -33.71 14.59 -7.75
N PHE A 108 -32.91 13.61 -7.29
CA PHE A 108 -31.70 13.88 -6.52
C PHE A 108 -30.46 14.01 -7.41
N ARG A 109 -29.50 14.80 -6.93
CA ARG A 109 -28.13 14.81 -7.44
C ARG A 109 -27.22 14.07 -6.45
N LEU A 110 -26.47 13.11 -6.97
CA LEU A 110 -25.55 12.31 -6.15
C LEU A 110 -24.20 13.01 -6.09
N ILE A 111 -23.67 13.14 -4.88
CA ILE A 111 -22.35 13.69 -4.62
C ILE A 111 -21.54 12.61 -3.92
N TYR A 112 -20.60 11.99 -4.63
CA TYR A 112 -19.65 11.04 -4.07
C TYR A 112 -18.50 11.83 -3.44
N PHE A 113 -18.50 11.95 -2.11
CA PHE A 113 -17.47 12.65 -1.37
C PHE A 113 -16.51 11.65 -0.72
N ILE A 114 -15.27 11.64 -1.20
CA ILE A 114 -14.27 10.60 -0.90
C ILE A 114 -13.07 11.25 -0.20
N GLY A 115 -12.75 10.80 1.01
CA GLY A 115 -11.59 11.29 1.76
C GLY A 115 -10.26 10.86 1.13
N LEU A 116 -10.18 9.61 0.66
CA LEU A 116 -8.97 9.02 0.09
C LEU A 116 -9.31 8.00 -1.00
N THR A 117 -8.66 8.12 -2.16
CA THR A 117 -8.72 7.13 -3.24
C THR A 117 -7.40 6.37 -3.32
N THR A 118 -7.44 5.03 -3.38
CA THR A 118 -6.27 4.14 -3.52
C THR A 118 -6.45 3.16 -4.68
N THR A 119 -6.83 3.66 -5.86
CA THR A 119 -7.05 2.83 -7.05
C THR A 119 -5.75 2.25 -7.57
N SER A 120 -5.82 1.32 -8.53
CA SER A 120 -4.63 0.67 -9.11
C SER A 120 -3.80 1.67 -9.91
N ASP A 121 -4.49 2.50 -10.67
CA ASP A 121 -3.93 3.38 -11.68
C ASP A 121 -4.93 4.48 -12.05
N GLU A 122 -4.47 5.41 -12.89
CA GLU A 122 -5.24 6.56 -13.36
C GLU A 122 -6.43 6.16 -14.23
N ASP A 123 -6.27 5.16 -15.11
CA ASP A 123 -7.31 4.75 -16.04
C ASP A 123 -8.49 4.11 -15.30
N TYR A 124 -8.21 3.26 -14.32
CA TYR A 124 -9.23 2.68 -13.45
C TYR A 124 -9.97 3.75 -12.63
N ARG A 125 -9.24 4.74 -12.11
CA ARG A 125 -9.86 5.88 -11.42
C ARG A 125 -10.79 6.67 -12.35
N ASN A 126 -10.34 6.95 -13.56
CA ASN A 126 -11.13 7.67 -14.58
C ASN A 126 -12.36 6.86 -15.01
N PHE A 127 -12.22 5.54 -15.15
CA PHE A 127 -13.34 4.64 -15.38
C PHE A 127 -14.37 4.73 -14.24
N LEU A 128 -13.93 4.61 -12.99
CA LEU A 128 -14.81 4.70 -11.84
C LEU A 128 -15.52 6.05 -11.79
N LYS A 129 -14.77 7.15 -11.95
CA LYS A 129 -15.32 8.51 -11.99
C LYS A 129 -16.38 8.66 -13.07
N SER A 130 -16.09 8.24 -14.31
CA SER A 130 -17.02 8.34 -15.44
C SER A 130 -18.34 7.58 -15.18
N ASN A 131 -18.26 6.38 -14.60
CA ASN A 131 -19.45 5.60 -14.26
C ASN A 131 -20.30 6.23 -13.16
N LEU A 132 -19.66 6.84 -12.16
CA LEU A 132 -20.35 7.43 -11.02
C LEU A 132 -20.93 8.82 -11.34
N THR A 133 -20.28 9.61 -12.20
CA THR A 133 -20.77 10.95 -12.56
C THR A 133 -21.88 10.94 -13.60
N HIS A 134 -22.14 9.81 -14.26
CA HIS A 134 -23.24 9.65 -15.19
C HIS A 134 -24.59 9.60 -14.45
N GLY A 135 -25.57 10.38 -14.90
CA GLY A 135 -26.92 10.43 -14.32
C GLY A 135 -27.98 10.77 -15.37
N ALA A 136 -29.12 11.30 -14.92
CA ALA A 136 -30.30 11.52 -15.77
C ALA A 136 -30.07 12.48 -16.95
N TYR A 137 -29.09 13.41 -16.85
CA TYR A 137 -28.76 14.38 -17.90
C TYR A 137 -27.45 14.02 -18.63
N GLY A 138 -27.03 12.75 -18.51
CA GLY A 138 -25.79 12.26 -19.10
C GLY A 138 -24.57 12.49 -18.22
N LYS A 139 -23.42 12.70 -18.87
CA LYS A 139 -22.12 12.85 -18.19
C LYS A 139 -22.13 14.06 -17.26
N ASP A 140 -21.52 13.90 -16.08
CA ASP A 140 -21.35 14.96 -15.07
C ASP A 140 -22.66 15.49 -14.46
N SER A 141 -23.75 14.70 -14.54
CA SER A 141 -24.98 14.95 -13.79
C SER A 141 -24.80 14.79 -12.28
N ASN A 142 -23.90 13.89 -11.89
CA ASN A 142 -23.50 13.63 -10.50
C ASN A 142 -22.06 14.08 -10.29
N SER A 143 -21.68 14.33 -9.03
CA SER A 143 -20.32 14.81 -8.69
C SER A 143 -19.47 13.73 -8.05
N PHE A 144 -18.20 13.64 -8.46
CA PHE A 144 -17.19 12.78 -7.85
C PHE A 144 -16.07 13.67 -7.30
N ILE A 145 -16.01 13.75 -5.98
CA ILE A 145 -15.12 14.62 -5.22
C ILE A 145 -14.19 13.75 -4.39
N GLU A 146 -12.89 13.89 -4.61
CA GLU A 146 -11.86 13.18 -3.85
C GLU A 146 -10.86 14.17 -3.27
N VAL A 147 -10.59 14.05 -1.98
CA VAL A 147 -9.69 14.96 -1.28
C VAL A 147 -8.23 14.61 -1.57
N GLU A 148 -7.89 13.33 -1.51
CA GLU A 148 -6.56 12.81 -1.88
C GLU A 148 -6.66 11.52 -2.69
N ASN A 149 -5.64 11.27 -3.52
CA ASN A 149 -5.54 10.07 -4.34
C ASN A 149 -4.11 9.54 -4.39
N PHE A 150 -3.98 8.21 -4.26
CA PHE A 150 -2.75 7.45 -4.46
C PHE A 150 -3.01 6.25 -5.37
N TYR A 151 -2.00 5.81 -6.10
CA TYR A 151 -2.08 4.60 -6.91
C TYR A 151 -1.34 3.45 -6.25
N CYS A 152 -2.06 2.41 -5.88
CA CYS A 152 -1.53 1.28 -5.11
C CYS A 152 -1.83 -0.04 -5.81
N ASN A 153 -0.91 -1.00 -5.68
CA ASN A 153 -1.19 -2.35 -6.13
C ASN A 153 -2.37 -2.96 -5.33
N LYS A 154 -3.22 -3.76 -5.98
CA LYS A 154 -4.46 -4.35 -5.42
C LYS A 154 -4.33 -5.83 -5.06
N ASP A 155 -3.11 -6.36 -5.04
CA ASP A 155 -2.86 -7.75 -4.69
C ASP A 155 -3.32 -8.02 -3.25
N SER A 156 -4.34 -8.88 -3.12
CA SER A 156 -4.98 -9.21 -1.84
C SER A 156 -4.97 -10.71 -1.52
N LYS A 157 -4.63 -11.56 -2.51
CA LYS A 157 -4.60 -13.02 -2.35
C LYS A 157 -3.21 -13.62 -2.49
N ASN A 158 -2.37 -13.03 -3.34
CA ASN A 158 -1.03 -13.51 -3.66
C ASN A 158 0.01 -12.47 -3.22
N THR A 159 -0.03 -12.09 -1.94
CA THR A 159 0.92 -11.09 -1.41
C THR A 159 2.29 -11.73 -1.21
N THR A 160 3.34 -10.91 -1.17
CA THR A 160 4.70 -11.39 -0.94
C THR A 160 4.87 -12.16 0.37
N TRP A 161 4.05 -11.89 1.39
CA TRP A 161 4.08 -12.59 2.67
C TRP A 161 3.34 -13.93 2.64
N VAL A 162 2.30 -14.05 1.83
CA VAL A 162 1.67 -15.36 1.56
C VAL A 162 2.66 -16.27 0.85
N PHE A 163 3.40 -15.76 -0.14
CA PHE A 163 4.48 -16.53 -0.78
C PHE A 163 5.61 -16.89 0.20
N GLU A 164 6.02 -15.96 1.06
CA GLU A 164 7.00 -16.22 2.12
C GLU A 164 6.56 -17.34 3.05
N LYS A 165 5.31 -17.33 3.50
CA LYS A 165 4.76 -18.38 4.36
C LYS A 165 4.86 -19.75 3.71
N GLU A 166 4.44 -19.87 2.45
CA GLU A 166 4.51 -21.15 1.74
C GLU A 166 5.95 -21.59 1.47
N PHE A 167 6.85 -20.66 1.17
CA PHE A 167 8.29 -20.94 1.09
C PHE A 167 8.84 -21.47 2.42
N LEU A 168 8.53 -20.81 3.54
CA LEU A 168 9.02 -21.20 4.87
C LEU A 168 8.53 -22.58 5.30
N LYS A 169 7.29 -22.96 4.97
CA LYS A 169 6.80 -24.33 5.17
C LYS A 169 7.61 -25.36 4.39
N GLN A 170 7.94 -25.06 3.13
CA GLN A 170 8.77 -25.95 2.32
C GLN A 170 10.18 -26.07 2.90
N VAL A 171 10.75 -24.98 3.43
CA VAL A 171 12.05 -25.01 4.11
C VAL A 171 11.98 -25.88 5.36
N GLU A 172 10.94 -25.73 6.18
CA GLU A 172 10.71 -26.55 7.37
C GLU A 172 10.62 -28.05 7.03
N GLU A 173 9.80 -28.42 6.05
CA GLU A 173 9.66 -29.81 5.56
C GLU A 173 11.01 -30.38 5.09
N ASN A 174 11.79 -29.59 4.32
CA ASN A 174 13.12 -29.98 3.86
C ASN A 174 14.13 -30.17 5.01
N PHE A 175 14.03 -29.38 6.07
CA PHE A 175 14.92 -29.50 7.24
C PHE A 175 14.61 -30.77 8.02
N GLU A 176 13.33 -31.10 8.17
CA GLU A 176 12.87 -32.36 8.78
C GLU A 176 13.33 -33.57 7.97
N GLU A 177 13.15 -33.56 6.64
CA GLU A 177 13.59 -34.67 5.77
C GLU A 177 15.11 -34.91 5.81
N LYS A 178 15.91 -33.85 5.94
CA LYS A 178 17.39 -33.93 5.96
C LYS A 178 17.97 -34.14 7.36
N GLY A 179 17.13 -34.18 8.40
CA GLY A 179 17.60 -34.25 9.79
C GLY A 179 18.41 -33.02 10.22
N LEU A 180 18.17 -31.86 9.59
CA LEU A 180 18.80 -30.57 9.89
C LEU A 180 18.00 -29.75 10.91
N SER A 181 17.17 -30.44 11.71
CA SER A 181 16.18 -29.89 12.63
C SER A 181 16.81 -29.31 13.90
N ASP A 182 17.78 -28.40 13.74
CA ASP A 182 18.28 -27.63 14.87
C ASP A 182 17.14 -26.81 15.49
N GLU A 183 17.02 -26.86 16.81
CA GLU A 183 15.87 -26.31 17.55
C GLU A 183 15.74 -24.80 17.33
N PHE A 184 16.88 -24.11 17.20
CA PHE A 184 16.91 -22.67 16.95
C PHE A 184 16.37 -22.32 15.56
N ASN A 185 16.87 -22.97 14.50
CA ASN A 185 16.46 -22.69 13.12
C ASN A 185 14.97 -22.97 12.89
N VAL A 186 14.49 -24.11 13.38
CA VAL A 186 13.08 -24.51 13.26
C VAL A 186 12.18 -23.52 14.00
N LYS A 187 12.61 -23.05 15.17
CA LYS A 187 11.86 -22.05 15.93
C LYS A 187 11.75 -20.72 15.16
N LEU A 188 12.82 -20.23 14.56
CA LEU A 188 12.83 -18.98 13.80
C LEU A 188 11.83 -19.03 12.63
N ILE A 189 11.83 -20.15 11.88
CA ILE A 189 10.89 -20.40 10.78
C ILE A 189 9.44 -20.41 11.30
N ARG A 190 9.16 -21.17 12.36
CA ARG A 190 7.81 -21.30 12.95
C ARG A 190 7.30 -19.97 13.50
N ASP A 191 8.14 -19.22 14.19
CA ASP A 191 7.79 -17.91 14.75
C ASP A 191 7.43 -16.92 13.63
N ARG A 192 8.17 -16.96 12.51
CA ARG A 192 7.86 -16.13 11.32
C ARG A 192 6.55 -16.52 10.65
N ILE A 193 6.31 -17.82 10.45
CA ILE A 193 5.03 -18.33 9.92
C ILE A 193 3.87 -17.87 10.81
N LYS A 194 4.02 -18.03 12.13
CA LYS A 194 3.01 -17.63 13.11
C LYS A 194 2.71 -16.13 13.06
N LEU A 195 3.74 -15.29 12.97
CA LEU A 195 3.58 -13.84 12.83
C LEU A 195 2.78 -13.48 11.56
N ILE A 196 3.07 -14.12 10.43
CA ILE A 196 2.34 -13.90 9.18
C ILE A 196 0.88 -14.33 9.35
N ASP A 197 0.60 -15.47 9.99
CA ASP A 197 -0.76 -15.94 10.26
C ASP A 197 -1.56 -15.03 11.17
N GLU A 198 -0.94 -14.56 12.27
CA GLU A 198 -1.55 -13.60 13.17
C GLU A 198 -1.89 -12.28 12.45
N SER A 199 -1.04 -11.83 11.53
CA SER A 199 -1.29 -10.61 10.76
C SER A 199 -2.51 -10.69 9.84
N MET A 200 -2.86 -11.89 9.39
CA MET A 200 -4.02 -12.12 8.53
C MET A 200 -5.34 -12.27 9.32
N SER A 201 -5.28 -12.25 10.65
CA SER A 201 -6.46 -12.33 11.51
C SER A 201 -7.38 -11.10 11.38
N SER A 202 -8.65 -11.31 11.75
CA SER A 202 -9.65 -10.24 11.75
C SER A 202 -9.40 -9.18 12.81
N GLU A 203 -8.58 -9.51 13.81
CA GLU A 203 -8.18 -8.70 14.94
C GLU A 203 -6.98 -7.81 14.58
N ALA A 204 -5.90 -8.39 14.04
CA ALA A 204 -4.68 -7.66 13.72
C ALA A 204 -4.80 -6.82 12.44
N LYS A 205 -5.44 -7.36 11.39
CA LYS A 205 -5.64 -6.70 10.08
C LYS A 205 -4.35 -6.11 9.48
N GLY A 206 -3.26 -6.87 9.55
CA GLY A 206 -1.94 -6.51 9.03
C GLY A 206 -0.90 -6.23 10.10
N LEU A 207 0.29 -5.82 9.66
CA LEU A 207 1.43 -5.44 10.50
C LEU A 207 1.81 -3.98 10.23
N SER A 208 2.26 -3.28 11.27
CA SER A 208 2.95 -1.99 11.11
C SER A 208 4.46 -2.15 11.03
N ASN A 209 5.03 -3.08 11.80
CA ASN A 209 6.44 -3.42 11.86
C ASN A 209 6.64 -4.94 11.82
N ASN A 210 7.88 -5.40 11.73
CA ASN A 210 8.24 -6.81 11.46
C ASN A 210 7.68 -7.30 10.11
N LEU A 211 7.59 -6.42 9.12
CA LEU A 211 7.20 -6.77 7.74
C LEU A 211 8.33 -7.53 7.04
N PHE A 212 9.58 -7.18 7.33
CA PHE A 212 10.77 -7.70 6.68
C PHE A 212 11.56 -8.64 7.62
N TYR A 213 12.47 -9.43 7.06
CA TYR A 213 13.48 -10.12 7.83
C TYR A 213 14.36 -9.11 8.59
N PRO A 214 14.82 -9.45 9.80
CA PRO A 214 15.71 -8.60 10.57
C PRO A 214 17.11 -8.57 9.97
N THR A 215 18.01 -7.82 10.60
CA THR A 215 19.45 -7.91 10.34
C THR A 215 20.02 -9.25 10.78
N THR A 216 21.27 -9.55 10.42
CA THR A 216 21.96 -10.78 10.88
C THR A 216 22.20 -10.82 12.40
N ASN A 217 22.04 -9.68 13.07
CA ASN A 217 22.09 -9.51 14.52
C ASN A 217 20.68 -9.46 15.17
N ASP A 218 19.65 -9.89 14.46
CA ASP A 218 18.24 -9.93 14.91
C ASP A 218 17.62 -8.56 15.26
N ASN A 219 18.20 -7.47 14.76
CA ASN A 219 17.60 -6.14 14.90
C ASN A 219 16.57 -5.87 13.79
N GLN A 220 15.46 -5.21 14.13
CA GLN A 220 14.46 -4.78 13.17
C GLN A 220 15.03 -3.72 12.21
N LEU A 221 14.73 -3.84 10.91
CA LEU A 221 15.10 -2.81 9.92
C LEU A 221 14.37 -1.49 10.20
N GLU A 222 15.11 -0.39 10.21
CA GLU A 222 14.59 0.96 10.45
C GLU A 222 15.19 1.98 9.47
N LEU A 223 14.58 3.16 9.38
CA LEU A 223 15.14 4.27 8.60
C LEU A 223 16.28 4.92 9.39
N ARG A 224 17.41 5.17 8.72
CA ARG A 224 18.50 5.92 9.30
C ARG A 224 18.18 7.40 9.38
N LYS A 225 18.85 8.07 10.32
CA LYS A 225 18.83 9.54 10.42
C LYS A 225 19.42 10.15 9.15
N GLY A 226 18.82 11.25 8.71
CA GLY A 226 19.21 11.99 7.51
C GLY A 226 18.54 11.56 6.20
N PHE A 227 17.59 10.62 6.24
CA PHE A 227 16.84 10.23 5.05
C PHE A 227 15.95 11.37 4.52
N ALA A 228 16.09 11.68 3.23
CA ALA A 228 15.57 12.92 2.64
C ALA A 228 14.03 12.93 2.44
N PHE A 229 13.39 11.77 2.30
CA PHE A 229 11.98 11.72 1.87
C PHE A 229 10.97 11.79 3.03
N PHE A 230 11.38 11.52 4.28
CA PHE A 230 10.49 11.54 5.46
C PHE A 230 10.68 12.77 6.36
N THR A 231 11.17 13.87 5.80
CA THR A 231 11.54 15.11 6.53
C THR A 231 10.36 15.90 7.13
N THR A 232 9.11 15.50 6.85
CA THR A 232 7.91 16.24 7.32
C THR A 232 7.51 15.88 8.76
N PHE A 233 8.04 14.80 9.34
CA PHE A 233 7.81 14.46 10.74
C PHE A 233 8.99 14.90 11.61
N ASN A 234 8.70 15.59 12.72
CA ASN A 234 9.72 16.16 13.62
C ASN A 234 10.69 15.09 14.17
N ASP A 235 10.23 13.84 14.34
CA ASP A 235 11.07 12.67 14.67
C ASP A 235 10.61 11.46 13.81
N TYR A 236 10.77 11.56 12.49
CA TYR A 236 10.30 10.52 11.56
C TYR A 236 10.88 9.13 11.85
N VAL A 237 12.06 9.05 12.47
CA VAL A 237 12.67 7.76 12.82
C VAL A 237 11.81 7.00 13.83
N LYS A 238 11.11 7.70 14.74
CA LYS A 238 10.19 7.06 15.70
C LYS A 238 8.76 6.94 15.17
N ASP A 239 8.34 7.86 14.31
CA ASP A 239 6.96 7.99 13.88
C ASP A 239 6.61 7.19 12.60
N VAL A 240 7.63 6.71 11.87
CA VAL A 240 7.46 6.00 10.59
C VAL A 240 7.71 4.51 10.81
N SER A 241 6.68 3.71 10.55
CA SER A 241 6.74 2.25 10.62
C SER A 241 7.27 1.64 9.32
N GLN A 242 7.68 0.37 9.36
CA GLN A 242 8.06 -0.36 8.13
C GLN A 242 6.91 -0.39 7.11
N ALA A 243 5.65 -0.45 7.56
CA ALA A 243 4.48 -0.39 6.69
C ALA A 243 4.34 0.96 5.97
N ASP A 244 4.68 2.07 6.63
CA ASP A 244 4.65 3.39 6.01
C ASP A 244 5.72 3.51 4.90
N VAL A 245 6.92 2.97 5.16
CA VAL A 245 8.00 2.91 4.16
C VAL A 245 7.59 2.03 2.99
N TYR A 246 7.12 0.81 3.28
CA TYR A 246 6.68 -0.14 2.26
C TYR A 246 5.56 0.45 1.39
N PHE A 247 4.54 1.05 2.01
CA PHE A 247 3.43 1.66 1.29
C PHE A 247 3.91 2.78 0.36
N THR A 248 4.84 3.61 0.83
CA THR A 248 5.42 4.71 0.04
C THR A 248 6.20 4.17 -1.15
N ILE A 249 7.14 3.26 -0.92
CA ILE A 249 7.97 2.65 -1.98
C ILE A 249 7.12 1.87 -2.98
N SER A 250 6.15 1.08 -2.50
CA SER A 250 5.21 0.34 -3.34
C SER A 250 4.38 1.28 -4.23
N SER A 251 3.93 2.42 -3.70
CA SER A 251 3.19 3.42 -4.48
C SER A 251 4.06 4.05 -5.56
N VAL A 252 5.33 4.34 -5.27
CA VAL A 252 6.30 4.86 -6.26
C VAL A 252 6.53 3.83 -7.37
N ILE A 253 6.84 2.58 -7.01
CA ILE A 253 7.07 1.51 -8.01
C ILE A 253 5.81 1.25 -8.84
N ASN A 254 4.63 1.24 -8.21
CA ASN A 254 3.37 1.12 -8.92
C ASN A 254 3.16 2.27 -9.90
N SER A 255 3.49 3.52 -9.53
CA SER A 255 3.40 4.66 -10.45
C SER A 255 4.30 4.50 -11.69
N LEU A 256 5.47 3.86 -11.57
CA LEU A 256 6.36 3.57 -12.69
C LEU A 256 5.76 2.53 -13.64
N ARG A 257 5.00 1.55 -13.14
CA ARG A 257 4.31 0.54 -13.98
C ARG A 257 3.21 1.13 -14.85
N TYR A 258 2.63 2.26 -14.45
CA TYR A 258 1.59 2.98 -15.20
C TYR A 258 2.10 4.31 -15.77
N SER A 259 3.41 4.55 -15.71
CA SER A 259 4.02 5.77 -16.22
C SER A 259 3.92 5.84 -17.74
N LYS A 260 3.52 7.02 -18.24
CA LYS A 260 3.50 7.34 -19.67
C LYS A 260 4.89 7.76 -20.18
N SER A 261 5.87 7.92 -19.30
CA SER A 261 7.26 8.26 -19.66
C SER A 261 7.99 7.04 -20.20
N GLN A 262 8.72 7.19 -21.30
CA GLN A 262 9.57 6.11 -21.83
C GLN A 262 10.87 5.94 -21.04
N GLN A 263 11.34 6.97 -20.33
CA GLN A 263 12.61 6.94 -19.59
C GLN A 263 12.46 6.52 -18.13
N GLN A 264 11.26 6.71 -17.57
CA GLN A 264 10.97 6.44 -16.16
C GLN A 264 9.71 5.57 -16.08
N THR A 265 9.88 4.29 -16.39
CA THR A 265 8.79 3.33 -16.45
C THR A 265 9.26 1.92 -16.10
N LEU A 266 8.34 1.12 -15.55
CA LEU A 266 8.50 -0.32 -15.35
C LEU A 266 7.54 -1.12 -16.25
N GLN A 267 6.94 -0.48 -17.26
CA GLN A 267 6.10 -1.16 -18.24
C GLN A 267 6.91 -2.22 -19.00
N GLN A 268 6.39 -3.43 -19.05
CA GLN A 268 7.00 -4.52 -19.82
C GLN A 268 6.36 -4.60 -21.20
N SER A 269 7.15 -4.89 -22.23
CA SER A 269 6.65 -5.24 -23.56
C SER A 269 7.36 -6.48 -24.10
N GLU A 270 6.98 -6.93 -25.29
CA GLU A 270 7.65 -8.06 -25.95
C GLU A 270 9.10 -7.75 -26.32
N PHE A 271 9.40 -6.49 -26.63
CA PHE A 271 10.72 -6.05 -27.13
C PHE A 271 11.56 -5.33 -26.08
N VAL A 272 10.94 -4.79 -25.03
CA VAL A 272 11.61 -3.97 -24.02
C VAL A 272 11.34 -4.55 -22.64
N ARG A 273 12.42 -4.86 -21.92
CA ARG A 273 12.43 -5.22 -20.51
C ARG A 273 12.93 -4.05 -19.70
N ASN A 274 12.05 -3.48 -18.88
CA ASN A 274 12.41 -2.41 -17.97
C ASN A 274 12.72 -3.01 -16.60
N LEU A 275 13.94 -2.78 -16.11
CA LEU A 275 14.42 -3.29 -14.83
C LEU A 275 14.62 -2.14 -13.85
N ILE A 276 14.50 -2.42 -12.56
CA ILE A 276 14.93 -1.49 -11.52
C ILE A 276 16.46 -1.42 -11.59
N ASP A 277 17.03 -0.24 -11.77
CA ASP A 277 18.50 -0.10 -11.82
C ASP A 277 19.14 -0.59 -10.50
N PRO A 278 20.13 -1.51 -10.53
CA PRO A 278 20.83 -1.99 -9.33
C PRO A 278 21.37 -0.85 -8.46
N GLY A 279 21.79 0.27 -9.07
CA GLY A 279 22.29 1.45 -8.39
C GLY A 279 21.30 2.06 -7.39
N ASN A 280 20.00 1.76 -7.49
CA ASN A 280 19.03 2.14 -6.47
C ASN A 280 19.31 1.46 -5.12
N PHE A 281 19.76 0.21 -5.09
CA PHE A 281 20.12 -0.49 -3.85
C PHE A 281 21.38 0.08 -3.19
N ASN A 282 22.29 0.66 -3.98
CA ASN A 282 23.46 1.36 -3.44
C ASN A 282 23.12 2.79 -2.97
N ARG A 283 22.22 3.49 -3.68
CA ARG A 283 21.79 4.86 -3.35
C ARG A 283 20.87 4.90 -2.12
N TYR A 284 19.95 3.95 -2.03
CA TYR A 284 19.03 3.79 -0.91
C TYR A 284 19.50 2.61 -0.07
N ASN A 285 20.53 2.85 0.75
CA ASN A 285 21.24 1.81 1.49
C ASN A 285 20.64 1.51 2.88
N ASP A 286 19.49 2.09 3.21
CA ASP A 286 18.66 1.67 4.33
C ASP A 286 18.00 0.32 3.99
N GLY A 287 18.24 -0.70 4.82
CA GLY A 287 17.73 -2.05 4.60
C GLY A 287 16.20 -2.10 4.51
N VAL A 288 15.49 -1.25 5.28
CA VAL A 288 14.02 -1.15 5.20
C VAL A 288 13.55 -0.71 3.80
N ILE A 289 14.33 0.13 3.09
CA ILE A 289 14.01 0.58 1.73
C ILE A 289 14.39 -0.49 0.73
N GLN A 290 15.58 -1.09 0.86
CA GLN A 290 16.01 -2.20 0.01
C GLN A 290 15.00 -3.35 0.07
N ALA A 291 14.61 -3.76 1.28
CA ALA A 291 13.58 -4.75 1.54
C ALA A 291 12.24 -4.36 0.91
N SER A 292 11.82 -3.09 1.07
CA SER A 292 10.59 -2.60 0.44
C SER A 292 10.62 -2.74 -1.08
N ILE A 293 11.73 -2.39 -1.73
CA ILE A 293 11.93 -2.55 -3.18
C ILE A 293 11.84 -4.03 -3.56
N LEU A 294 12.60 -4.92 -2.90
CA LEU A 294 12.61 -6.35 -3.18
C LEU A 294 11.22 -6.99 -3.01
N ARG A 295 10.49 -6.59 -1.98
CA ARG A 295 9.16 -7.14 -1.67
C ARG A 295 8.09 -6.68 -2.65
N CYS A 296 8.09 -5.41 -3.08
CA CYS A 296 7.07 -4.89 -3.99
C CYS A 296 7.40 -5.08 -5.49
N ALA A 297 8.66 -5.32 -5.86
CA ALA A 297 9.05 -5.59 -7.23
C ALA A 297 8.50 -6.93 -7.74
N TYR A 298 8.17 -6.95 -9.04
CA TYR A 298 7.88 -8.18 -9.77
C TYR A 298 9.17 -8.88 -10.18
N PRO A 299 9.20 -10.23 -10.32
CA PRO A 299 10.40 -10.94 -10.77
C PRO A 299 10.97 -10.38 -12.07
N SER A 300 10.10 -10.02 -13.03
CA SER A 300 10.51 -9.41 -14.30
C SER A 300 11.24 -8.08 -14.17
N GLU A 301 11.09 -7.37 -13.05
CA GLU A 301 11.70 -6.06 -12.79
C GLU A 301 13.09 -6.20 -12.12
N LEU A 302 13.43 -7.40 -11.65
CA LEU A 302 14.71 -7.75 -11.00
C LEU A 302 15.45 -8.88 -11.74
N SER A 303 15.13 -9.07 -13.02
CA SER A 303 15.71 -10.08 -13.90
C SER A 303 17.10 -9.69 -14.42
N TYR A 304 18.07 -9.42 -13.55
CA TYR A 304 19.40 -8.97 -13.97
C TYR A 304 20.19 -10.01 -14.79
N HIS A 305 19.84 -11.29 -14.70
CA HIS A 305 20.44 -12.35 -15.52
C HIS A 305 20.34 -12.13 -17.04
N ILE A 306 19.45 -11.25 -17.51
CA ILE A 306 19.28 -10.96 -18.95
C ILE A 306 20.39 -10.04 -19.50
N ASP A 307 21.12 -9.32 -18.65
CA ASP A 307 22.15 -8.36 -19.05
C ASP A 307 23.42 -8.53 -18.22
N GLU A 308 24.57 -8.62 -18.88
CA GLU A 308 25.85 -8.86 -18.20
C GLU A 308 26.25 -7.71 -17.28
N THR A 309 26.07 -6.47 -17.74
CA THR A 309 26.47 -5.26 -17.00
C THR A 309 25.60 -5.07 -15.76
N LEU A 310 24.28 -5.25 -15.89
CA LEU A 310 23.36 -5.14 -14.76
C LEU A 310 23.59 -6.27 -13.75
N SER A 311 23.87 -7.48 -14.22
CA SER A 311 24.24 -8.60 -13.35
C SER A 311 25.54 -8.34 -12.59
N GLU A 312 26.56 -7.78 -13.23
CA GLU A 312 27.83 -7.42 -12.57
C GLU A 312 27.64 -6.30 -11.53
N ASN A 313 26.85 -5.29 -11.88
CA ASN A 313 26.52 -4.18 -10.97
C ASN A 313 25.78 -4.68 -9.74
N MET A 314 24.78 -5.54 -9.91
CA MET A 314 24.04 -6.10 -8.78
C MET A 314 24.92 -7.05 -7.96
N TYR A 315 25.77 -7.85 -8.61
CA TYR A 315 26.76 -8.70 -7.93
C TYR A 315 27.67 -7.87 -7.02
N SER A 316 28.25 -6.79 -7.53
CA SER A 316 29.13 -5.89 -6.75
C SER A 316 28.44 -5.31 -5.51
N ILE A 317 27.15 -5.00 -5.62
CA ILE A 317 26.34 -4.53 -4.49
C ILE A 317 26.15 -5.65 -3.46
N LEU A 318 25.79 -6.86 -3.92
CA LEU A 318 25.58 -8.01 -3.04
C LEU A 318 26.87 -8.44 -2.35
N GLU A 319 28.00 -8.44 -3.04
CA GLU A 319 29.31 -8.73 -2.47
C GLU A 319 29.60 -7.79 -1.30
N LYS A 320 29.32 -6.49 -1.46
CA LYS A 320 29.47 -5.50 -0.39
C LYS A 320 28.50 -5.74 0.77
N VAL A 321 27.22 -6.01 0.49
CA VAL A 321 26.20 -6.30 1.52
C VAL A 321 26.58 -7.54 2.34
N ILE A 322 27.11 -8.58 1.68
CA ILE A 322 27.59 -9.81 2.31
C ILE A 322 28.83 -9.52 3.17
N SER A 323 29.80 -8.76 2.66
CA SER A 323 31.03 -8.45 3.43
C SER A 323 30.79 -7.57 4.66
N GLU A 324 29.69 -6.83 4.67
CA GLU A 324 29.32 -5.88 5.74
C GLU A 324 28.06 -6.34 6.48
N HIS A 325 27.74 -7.63 6.46
CA HIS A 325 26.48 -8.18 6.98
C HIS A 325 26.24 -7.91 8.47
N ASP A 326 27.32 -7.70 9.23
CA ASP A 326 27.35 -7.43 10.67
C ASP A 326 27.29 -5.93 10.99
N LYS A 327 27.30 -5.06 9.97
CA LYS A 327 27.26 -3.61 10.08
C LYS A 327 26.02 -3.06 9.38
N ASP A 328 25.72 -1.77 9.63
CA ASP A 328 24.57 -1.08 9.04
C ASP A 328 24.53 -1.26 7.50
N GLN A 329 25.69 -1.19 6.82
CA GLN A 329 25.74 -1.28 5.35
C GLN A 329 25.23 -2.61 4.77
N GLY A 330 25.26 -3.71 5.54
CA GLY A 330 24.78 -5.02 5.14
C GLY A 330 23.44 -5.43 5.78
N GLU A 331 22.74 -4.51 6.45
CA GLU A 331 21.57 -4.83 7.28
C GLU A 331 20.42 -5.51 6.50
N GLY A 332 20.31 -5.27 5.18
CA GLY A 332 19.31 -5.87 4.30
C GLY A 332 19.65 -7.27 3.77
N LEU A 333 20.74 -7.91 4.21
CA LEU A 333 21.24 -9.17 3.65
C LEU A 333 20.15 -10.25 3.56
N LEU A 334 19.42 -10.53 4.64
CA LEU A 334 18.43 -11.62 4.67
C LEU A 334 17.30 -11.43 3.64
N GLU A 335 16.93 -10.19 3.35
CA GLU A 335 15.94 -9.86 2.31
C GLU A 335 16.47 -10.11 0.90
N PHE A 336 17.76 -9.81 0.65
CA PHE A 336 18.41 -10.15 -0.61
C PHE A 336 18.52 -11.67 -0.78
N LEU A 337 18.94 -12.40 0.25
CA LEU A 337 19.04 -13.86 0.19
C LEU A 337 17.68 -14.48 -0.09
N TYR A 338 16.64 -14.07 0.64
CA TYR A 338 15.28 -14.52 0.38
C TYR A 338 14.86 -14.24 -1.07
N ALA A 339 15.09 -13.03 -1.58
CA ALA A 339 14.73 -12.66 -2.96
C ALA A 339 15.46 -13.49 -4.02
N ILE A 340 16.72 -13.85 -3.79
CA ILE A 340 17.51 -14.73 -4.67
C ILE A 340 16.97 -16.16 -4.62
N THR A 341 16.72 -16.69 -3.41
CA THR A 341 16.27 -18.06 -3.20
C THR A 341 14.91 -18.33 -3.87
N ILE A 342 13.98 -17.37 -3.79
CA ILE A 342 12.69 -17.49 -4.48
C ILE A 342 12.75 -17.13 -5.98
N GLN A 343 13.96 -16.87 -6.51
CA GLN A 343 14.21 -16.45 -7.90
C GLN A 343 13.47 -15.17 -8.30
N LYS A 344 13.17 -14.28 -7.34
CA LYS A 344 12.66 -12.95 -7.64
C LYS A 344 13.79 -12.06 -8.13
N LEU A 345 14.93 -12.08 -7.44
CA LEU A 345 16.17 -11.42 -7.83
C LEU A 345 17.06 -12.43 -8.54
N THR A 346 17.38 -12.23 -9.81
CA THR A 346 18.17 -13.21 -10.58
C THR A 346 19.40 -12.57 -11.20
N LEU A 347 20.54 -13.25 -11.12
CA LEU A 347 21.82 -12.84 -11.69
C LEU A 347 22.34 -13.91 -12.65
N LYS A 348 23.42 -13.62 -13.38
CA LYS A 348 24.18 -14.63 -14.14
C LYS A 348 24.64 -15.75 -13.21
N LYS A 349 24.70 -16.98 -13.73
CA LYS A 349 25.03 -18.18 -12.95
C LYS A 349 26.37 -18.05 -12.21
N ASP A 350 27.38 -17.51 -12.89
CA ASP A 350 28.71 -17.31 -12.31
C ASP A 350 28.68 -16.36 -11.11
N HIS A 351 27.81 -15.35 -11.13
CA HIS A 351 27.66 -14.40 -10.02
C HIS A 351 26.92 -15.05 -8.84
N ILE A 352 25.89 -15.85 -9.12
CA ILE A 352 25.20 -16.65 -8.08
C ILE A 352 26.17 -17.62 -7.41
N PHE A 353 27.05 -18.26 -8.17
CA PHE A 353 28.08 -19.15 -7.63
C PHE A 353 29.03 -18.40 -6.68
N LYS A 354 29.59 -17.26 -7.11
CA LYS A 354 30.45 -16.41 -6.27
C LYS A 354 29.75 -15.91 -5.00
N ILE A 355 28.48 -15.54 -5.11
CA ILE A 355 27.64 -15.16 -3.96
C ILE A 355 27.53 -16.32 -2.98
N SER A 356 27.22 -17.53 -3.47
CA SER A 356 27.13 -18.73 -2.64
C SER A 356 28.45 -19.07 -1.94
N GLU A 357 29.59 -18.91 -2.60
CA GLU A 357 30.92 -19.09 -2.00
C GLU A 357 31.24 -18.04 -0.94
N SER A 358 30.68 -16.83 -1.05
CA SER A 358 30.88 -15.76 -0.07
C SER A 358 30.01 -15.99 1.17
N ILE A 359 28.77 -16.41 0.98
CA ILE A 359 27.83 -16.74 2.06
C ILE A 359 28.31 -17.93 2.89
N SER A 360 28.88 -18.96 2.26
CA SER A 360 29.34 -20.16 2.97
C SER A 360 30.47 -19.89 3.98
N LYS A 361 31.15 -18.74 3.86
CA LYS A 361 32.19 -18.27 4.79
C LYS A 361 31.63 -17.53 6.00
N ILE A 362 30.35 -17.18 6.00
CA ILE A 362 29.71 -16.48 7.12
C ILE A 362 29.35 -17.50 8.20
N GLU A 363 29.89 -17.29 9.40
CA GLU A 363 29.55 -18.06 10.61
C GLU A 363 28.37 -17.41 11.34
N ASN A 364 27.19 -17.42 10.71
CA ASN A 364 25.94 -16.95 11.31
C ASN A 364 24.81 -17.93 10.98
N ASP A 365 24.13 -18.44 12.01
CA ASP A 365 23.12 -19.49 11.84
C ASP A 365 21.90 -19.00 11.06
N ILE A 366 21.48 -17.74 11.25
CA ILE A 366 20.35 -17.14 10.53
C ILE A 366 20.65 -17.03 9.03
N VAL A 367 21.90 -16.71 8.67
CA VAL A 367 22.33 -16.61 7.26
C VAL A 367 22.43 -17.99 6.58
N LYS A 368 22.65 -19.05 7.37
CA LYS A 368 22.78 -20.42 6.86
C LYS A 368 21.43 -21.13 6.65
N ILE A 369 20.35 -20.63 7.25
CA ILE A 369 18.96 -21.05 6.97
C ILE A 369 18.61 -20.62 5.56
#